data_AF-A0A7Y4IL88-F1
#
_entry.id   AF-A0A7Y4IL88-F1
#
_cell.length_a   1.000
_cell.length_b   1.000
_cell.length_c   1.000
_cell.angle_alpha   90.00
_cell.angle_beta   90.00
_cell.angle_gamma   90.00
#
_symmetry.space_group_name_H-M   'P 1'
#
loop_
_entity.id
_entity.type
_entity.pdbx_description
1 polymer ?
#
loop_
_entity_poly.entity_id
_entity_poly.type
_entity_poly.pdbx_seq_one_letter_code
_entity_poly.pdbx_strand_id
1 'polypeptide(L)'
;MKRADVARLTSLERKALLEELAAMVAIGEFNLGDASRILRSTMLGMDRKTFARAVKLAASVIAKLEDGPNANPTLETLNKVFAPFGGKVALTFPRIEEPRPLDDAEKERRAMLRAALAKSKRQRRRSTGP
;
A
#
# COMPACT_ATOMS: atom_id res chain seq x y z
N MET A 1 3.46 8.88 -12.66
CA MET A 1 4.68 8.05 -12.43
C MET A 1 4.71 6.95 -13.48
N LYS A 2 5.85 6.68 -14.13
CA LYS A 2 5.95 5.62 -15.17
C LYS A 2 6.29 4.29 -14.50
N ARG A 3 5.90 3.17 -15.12
CA ARG A 3 6.23 1.80 -14.62
C ARG A 3 7.74 1.61 -14.39
N ALA A 4 8.56 2.19 -15.25
CA ALA A 4 10.02 2.13 -15.14
C ALA A 4 10.53 2.73 -13.82
N ASP A 5 9.83 3.74 -13.28
CA ASP A 5 10.16 4.38 -12.01
C ASP A 5 9.78 3.46 -10.85
N VAL A 6 8.62 2.80 -10.92
CA VAL A 6 8.14 1.83 -9.91
C VAL A 6 9.04 0.59 -9.83
N ALA A 7 9.55 0.12 -10.96
CA ALA A 7 10.40 -1.07 -11.01
C ALA A 7 11.76 -0.87 -10.31
N ARG A 8 12.22 0.39 -10.19
CA ARG A 8 13.47 0.75 -9.50
C ARG A 8 13.29 0.97 -8.00
N LEU A 9 12.05 1.01 -7.50
CA LEU A 9 11.78 1.20 -6.08
C LEU A 9 12.27 0.00 -5.27
N THR A 10 12.91 0.31 -4.15
CA THR A 10 13.19 -0.65 -3.09
C THR A 10 11.87 -1.18 -2.48
N SER A 11 11.93 -2.31 -1.78
CA SER A 11 10.77 -2.86 -1.09
C SER A 11 10.16 -1.88 -0.07
N LEU A 12 10.98 -1.02 0.55
CA LEU A 12 10.52 -0.01 1.50
C LEU A 12 9.76 1.12 0.80
N GLU A 13 10.28 1.65 -0.30
CA GLU A 13 9.62 2.70 -1.09
C GLU A 13 8.32 2.17 -1.72
N ARG A 14 8.34 0.91 -2.16
CA ARG A 14 7.14 0.21 -2.65
C ARG A 14 6.06 0.14 -1.58
N LYS A 15 6.44 -0.20 -0.35
CA LYS A 15 5.51 -0.25 0.78
C LYS A 15 4.94 1.15 1.09
N ALA A 16 5.79 2.17 1.13
CA ALA A 16 5.34 3.55 1.36
C ALA A 16 4.33 4.02 0.31
N LEU A 17 4.56 3.69 -0.97
CA LEU A 17 3.60 3.98 -2.06
C LEU A 17 2.23 3.31 -1.81
N LEU A 18 2.23 2.05 -1.39
CA LEU A 18 0.99 1.31 -1.11
C LEU A 18 0.23 1.91 0.08
N GLU A 19 0.96 2.28 1.15
CA GLU A 19 0.38 2.91 2.35
C GLU A 19 -0.19 4.30 2.04
N GLU A 20 0.52 5.10 1.24
CA GLU A 20 0.05 6.42 0.80
C GLU A 20 -1.21 6.31 -0.06
N LEU A 21 -1.24 5.37 -1.00
CA LEU A 21 -2.44 5.14 -1.83
C LEU A 21 -3.64 4.70 -0.99
N ALA A 22 -3.41 3.85 0.02
CA ALA A 22 -4.47 3.44 0.95
C ALA A 22 -4.98 4.63 1.79
N ALA A 23 -4.09 5.54 2.20
CA ALA A 23 -4.46 6.76 2.92
C ALA A 23 -5.31 7.69 2.06
N MET A 24 -4.92 7.94 0.81
CA MET A 24 -5.71 8.74 -0.16
C MET A 24 -7.11 8.14 -0.38
N VAL A 25 -7.22 6.80 -0.43
CA VAL A 25 -8.53 6.14 -0.52
C VAL A 25 -9.34 6.32 0.76
N ALA A 26 -8.72 6.20 1.92
CA ALA A 26 -9.40 6.32 3.21
C ALA A 26 -9.98 7.74 3.45
N ILE A 27 -9.31 8.78 2.95
CA ILE A 27 -9.78 10.17 3.04
C ILE A 27 -10.75 10.56 1.91
N GLY A 28 -11.01 9.65 0.96
CA GLY A 28 -11.95 9.87 -0.14
C GLY A 28 -11.38 10.68 -1.32
N GLU A 29 -10.07 10.94 -1.35
CA GLU A 29 -9.42 11.58 -2.51
C GLU A 29 -9.41 10.66 -3.73
N PHE A 30 -9.19 9.37 -3.50
CA PHE A 30 -9.34 8.31 -4.50
C PHE A 30 -10.41 7.31 -4.09
N ASN A 31 -11.06 6.69 -5.08
CA ASN A 31 -11.88 5.51 -4.82
C ASN A 31 -11.04 4.22 -5.00
N LEU A 32 -11.62 3.09 -4.61
CA LEU A 32 -10.96 1.77 -4.74
C LEU A 32 -10.68 1.39 -6.21
N GLY A 33 -11.48 1.88 -7.15
CA GLY A 33 -11.27 1.71 -8.59
C GLY A 33 -10.03 2.45 -9.09
N ASP A 34 -9.84 3.69 -8.66
CA ASP A 34 -8.64 4.48 -8.97
C ASP A 34 -7.39 3.78 -8.47
N ALA A 35 -7.42 3.32 -7.22
CA ALA A 35 -6.32 2.56 -6.62
C ALA A 35 -6.02 1.27 -7.41
N SER A 36 -7.05 0.48 -7.74
CA SER A 36 -6.91 -0.71 -8.59
C SER A 36 -6.23 -0.37 -9.93
N ARG A 37 -6.71 0.67 -10.62
CA ARG A 37 -6.20 1.10 -11.92
C ARG A 37 -4.74 1.54 -11.83
N ILE A 38 -4.39 2.35 -10.83
CA ILE A 38 -3.03 2.82 -10.59
C ILE A 38 -2.11 1.63 -10.34
N LEU A 39 -2.45 0.75 -9.40
CA LEU A 39 -1.59 -0.39 -9.04
C LEU A 39 -1.41 -1.36 -10.20
N ARG A 40 -2.50 -1.70 -10.89
CA ARG A 40 -2.46 -2.58 -12.07
C ARG A 40 -1.53 -2.02 -13.16
N SER A 41 -1.69 -0.75 -13.50
CA SER A 41 -0.96 -0.14 -14.61
C SER A 41 0.49 0.24 -14.27
N THR A 42 0.72 0.75 -13.06
CA THR A 42 2.05 1.27 -12.66
C THR A 42 2.92 0.19 -12.03
N MET A 43 2.36 -0.68 -11.17
CA MET A 43 3.15 -1.69 -10.47
C MET A 43 3.27 -3.00 -11.23
N LEU A 44 2.17 -3.52 -11.78
CA LEU A 44 2.18 -4.78 -12.55
C LEU A 44 2.44 -4.55 -14.03
N GLY A 45 2.06 -3.38 -14.55
CA GLY A 45 2.13 -3.10 -15.98
C GLY A 45 1.23 -4.02 -16.81
N MET A 46 0.11 -4.44 -16.23
CA MET A 46 -0.85 -5.35 -16.88
C MET A 46 -2.00 -4.57 -17.50
N ASP A 47 -2.46 -5.00 -18.67
CA ASP A 47 -3.77 -4.61 -19.17
C ASP A 47 -4.89 -5.22 -18.30
N ARG A 48 -6.13 -4.75 -18.48
CA ARG A 48 -7.29 -5.22 -17.69
C ARG A 48 -7.58 -6.70 -17.86
N LYS A 49 -7.47 -7.24 -19.08
CA LYS A 49 -7.80 -8.65 -19.37
C LYS A 49 -6.77 -9.56 -18.70
N THR A 50 -5.50 -9.21 -18.78
CA THR A 50 -4.41 -9.92 -18.14
C THR A 50 -4.52 -9.89 -16.62
N PHE A 51 -4.80 -8.71 -16.05
CA PHE A 51 -5.01 -8.58 -14.61
C PHE A 51 -6.22 -9.37 -14.11
N ALA A 52 -7.36 -9.27 -14.80
CA ALA A 52 -8.58 -10.00 -14.46
C ALA A 52 -8.35 -11.51 -14.39
N ARG A 53 -7.61 -12.09 -15.36
CA ARG A 53 -7.21 -13.50 -15.33
C ARG A 53 -6.33 -13.81 -14.11
N ALA A 54 -5.37 -12.94 -13.80
CA ALA A 54 -4.45 -13.15 -12.66
C ALA A 54 -5.20 -13.18 -11.32
N VAL A 55 -6.20 -12.32 -11.13
CA VAL A 55 -7.02 -12.28 -9.92
C VAL A 55 -8.28 -13.16 -9.98
N LYS A 56 -8.41 -13.99 -11.04
CA LYS A 56 -9.54 -14.90 -11.28
C LYS A 56 -10.91 -14.22 -11.27
N LEU A 57 -11.00 -13.06 -11.91
CA LEU A 57 -12.23 -12.28 -12.10
C LEU A 57 -12.52 -12.10 -13.59
N ALA A 58 -13.76 -11.79 -13.93
CA ALA A 58 -14.11 -11.39 -15.29
C ALA A 58 -13.55 -9.98 -15.60
N ALA A 59 -13.11 -9.74 -16.84
CA ALA A 59 -12.60 -8.44 -17.25
C ALA A 59 -13.65 -7.31 -17.10
N SER A 60 -14.93 -7.64 -17.26
CA SER A 60 -16.05 -6.72 -17.02
C SER A 60 -16.15 -6.28 -15.56
N VAL A 61 -15.80 -7.13 -14.60
CA VAL A 61 -15.77 -6.78 -13.16
C VAL A 61 -14.67 -5.75 -12.89
N ILE A 62 -13.47 -5.94 -13.47
CA ILE A 62 -12.38 -4.97 -13.35
C ILE A 62 -12.74 -3.66 -14.04
N ALA A 63 -13.32 -3.69 -15.25
CA ALA A 63 -13.75 -2.48 -15.95
C ALA A 63 -14.82 -1.72 -15.17
N LYS A 64 -15.83 -2.42 -14.63
CA LYS A 64 -16.87 -1.80 -13.80
C LYS A 64 -16.28 -1.20 -12.53
N LEU A 65 -15.32 -1.87 -11.89
CA LEU A 65 -14.61 -1.33 -10.72
C LEU A 65 -13.81 -0.06 -11.04
N GLU A 66 -13.06 -0.05 -12.13
CA GLU A 66 -12.14 1.05 -12.47
C GLU A 66 -12.79 2.25 -13.16
N ASP A 67 -13.88 2.05 -13.89
CA ASP A 67 -14.53 3.11 -14.68
C ASP A 67 -15.92 3.48 -14.11
N GLY A 68 -16.49 2.67 -13.21
CA GLY A 68 -17.83 2.85 -12.70
C GLY A 68 -17.87 3.79 -11.49
N PRO A 69 -18.45 5.01 -11.60
CA PRO A 69 -18.56 5.93 -10.46
C PRO A 69 -19.42 5.36 -9.31
N ASN A 70 -20.34 4.43 -9.64
CA ASN A 70 -21.24 3.77 -8.69
C ASN A 70 -20.96 2.26 -8.57
N ALA A 71 -19.71 1.84 -8.78
CA ALA A 71 -19.34 0.44 -8.62
C ALA A 71 -19.50 0.00 -7.16
N ASN A 72 -20.28 -1.06 -6.94
CA ASN A 72 -20.48 -1.67 -5.62
C ASN A 72 -20.00 -3.14 -5.63
N PRO A 73 -18.68 -3.38 -5.66
CA PRO A 73 -18.12 -4.73 -5.60
C PRO A 73 -18.27 -5.34 -4.20
N THR A 74 -18.30 -6.68 -4.13
CA THR A 74 -18.25 -7.37 -2.84
C THR A 74 -16.88 -7.21 -2.18
N LEU A 75 -16.80 -7.35 -0.85
CA LEU A 75 -15.52 -7.41 -0.13
C LEU A 75 -14.62 -8.55 -0.65
N GLU A 76 -15.19 -9.68 -1.07
CA GLU A 76 -14.43 -10.78 -1.67
C GLU A 76 -13.78 -10.34 -2.99
N THR A 77 -14.53 -9.64 -3.85
CA THR A 77 -14.01 -9.09 -5.10
C THR A 77 -12.87 -8.11 -4.85
N LEU A 78 -13.05 -7.18 -3.90
CA LEU A 78 -12.02 -6.22 -3.53
C LEU A 78 -10.76 -6.91 -3.01
N ASN A 79 -10.92 -7.90 -2.13
CA ASN A 79 -9.78 -8.67 -1.61
C ASN A 79 -9.04 -9.42 -2.71
N LYS A 80 -9.73 -10.00 -3.70
CA LYS A 80 -9.08 -10.61 -4.87
C LYS A 80 -8.28 -9.60 -5.68
N VAL A 81 -8.82 -8.40 -5.89
CA VAL A 81 -8.17 -7.32 -6.63
C VAL A 81 -6.89 -6.85 -5.94
N PHE A 82 -6.91 -6.69 -4.61
CA PHE A 82 -5.77 -6.15 -3.86
C PHE A 82 -4.77 -7.20 -3.36
N ALA A 83 -5.13 -8.49 -3.37
CA ALA A 83 -4.26 -9.58 -2.93
C ALA A 83 -2.87 -9.63 -3.59
N PRO A 84 -2.70 -9.39 -4.91
CA PRO A 84 -1.36 -9.38 -5.54
C PRO A 84 -0.39 -8.34 -4.97
N PHE A 85 -0.92 -7.33 -4.27
CA PHE A 85 -0.15 -6.26 -3.64
C PHE A 85 0.04 -6.47 -2.13
N GLY A 86 -0.43 -7.59 -1.58
CA GLY A 86 -0.50 -7.82 -0.14
C GLY A 86 -1.57 -6.99 0.57
N GLY A 87 -2.48 -6.36 -0.17
CA GLY A 87 -3.57 -5.55 0.38
C GLY A 87 -4.78 -6.38 0.78
N LYS A 88 -5.50 -5.91 1.81
CA LYS A 88 -6.79 -6.44 2.24
C LYS A 88 -7.72 -5.28 2.56
N VAL A 89 -8.96 -5.35 2.10
CA VAL A 89 -10.00 -4.39 2.47
C VAL A 89 -10.69 -4.89 3.73
N ALA A 90 -10.79 -4.01 4.72
CA ALA A 90 -11.40 -4.31 6.02
C ALA A 90 -12.14 -3.07 6.55
N LEU A 91 -13.16 -3.33 7.35
CA LEU A 91 -13.77 -2.30 8.18
C LEU A 91 -12.77 -1.93 9.29
N THR A 92 -12.49 -0.64 9.44
CA THR A 92 -11.67 -0.11 10.53
C THR A 92 -12.51 0.86 11.34
N PHE A 93 -12.35 0.80 12.66
CA PHE A 93 -12.82 1.85 13.54
C PHE A 93 -11.60 2.71 13.85
N PRO A 94 -11.61 4.02 13.58
CA PRO A 94 -10.54 4.89 14.02
C PRO A 94 -10.41 4.71 15.53
N ARG A 95 -9.17 4.64 16.02
CA ARG A 95 -8.93 4.51 17.45
C ARG A 95 -9.46 5.80 18.09
N ILE A 96 -10.64 5.72 18.70
CA ILE A 96 -11.29 6.86 19.37
C ILE A 96 -10.52 7.21 20.66
N GLU A 97 -9.84 6.22 21.23
CA GLU A 97 -8.96 6.39 22.39
C GLU A 97 -7.58 6.89 22.00
N GLU A 98 -7.07 7.87 22.76
CA GLU A 98 -5.66 8.24 22.70
C GLU A 98 -4.79 6.97 22.88
N PRO A 99 -3.72 6.82 22.08
CA PRO A 99 -2.82 5.68 22.26
C PRO A 99 -2.36 5.66 23.71
N ARG A 100 -2.60 4.54 24.40
CA ARG A 100 -2.19 4.37 25.79
C ARG A 100 -0.78 4.93 25.98
N PRO A 101 -0.56 5.81 26.96
CA PRO A 101 0.76 6.34 27.26
C PRO A 101 1.75 5.19 27.31
N LEU A 102 2.88 5.34 26.64
CA LEU A 102 3.94 4.35 26.72
C LEU A 102 4.33 4.22 28.19
N ASP A 103 4.34 3.00 28.72
CA ASP A 103 5.02 2.76 29.98
C ASP A 103 6.52 3.01 29.82
N ASP A 104 7.22 3.11 30.94
CA ASP A 104 8.63 3.50 30.92
C ASP A 104 9.51 2.44 30.25
N ALA A 105 9.15 1.17 30.36
CA ALA A 105 9.84 0.07 29.69
C ALA A 105 9.70 0.16 28.15
N GLU A 106 8.52 0.49 27.64
CA GLU A 106 8.25 0.66 26.22
C GLU A 106 8.93 1.93 25.67
N LYS A 107 9.01 3.00 26.47
CA LYS A 107 9.80 4.21 26.14
C LYS A 107 11.28 3.86 26.00
N GLU A 108 11.84 3.13 26.96
CA GLU A 108 13.25 2.70 26.93
C GLU A 108 13.54 1.80 25.73
N ARG A 109 12.68 0.80 25.48
CA ARG A 109 12.82 -0.11 24.33
C ARG A 109 12.80 0.66 23.00
N ARG A 110 11.90 1.64 22.87
CA ARG A 110 11.82 2.52 21.69
C ARG A 110 13.05 3.44 21.56
N ALA A 111 13.57 3.96 22.67
CA ALA A 111 14.79 4.77 22.67
C ALA A 111 15.99 3.93 22.20
N MET A 112 16.10 2.69 22.68
CA MET A 112 17.15 1.74 22.27
C MET A 112 17.06 1.41 20.77
N LEU A 113 15.87 1.10 20.27
CA LEU A 113 15.64 0.83 18.84
C LEU A 113 15.96 2.04 17.96
N ARG A 114 15.56 3.25 18.38
CA ARG A 114 15.91 4.50 17.68
C ARG A 114 17.42 4.73 17.66
N ALA A 115 18.12 4.48 18.77
CA ALA A 115 19.57 4.59 18.84
C ALA A 115 20.27 3.55 17.94
N ALA A 116 19.76 2.31 17.88
CA ALA A 116 20.28 1.26 17.01
C ALA A 116 20.09 1.60 15.52
N LEU A 117 18.92 2.11 15.13
CA LEU A 117 18.65 2.56 13.76
C LEU A 117 19.50 3.78 13.36
N ALA A 118 19.73 4.72 14.29
CA ALA A 118 20.60 5.87 14.05
C ALA A 118 22.08 5.44 13.86
N LYS A 119 22.54 4.45 14.63
CA LYS A 119 23.88 3.85 14.48
C LYS A 119 24.02 3.16 13.13
N SER A 120 23.04 2.35 12.71
CA SER A 120 23.10 1.64 11.41
C SER A 120 23.07 2.60 10.23
N LYS A 121 22.28 3.69 10.31
CA LYS A 121 22.24 4.75 9.28
C LYS A 121 23.57 5.52 9.19
N ARG A 122 24.22 5.81 10.32
CA ARG A 122 25.56 6.42 10.36
C ARG A 122 26.64 5.49 9.79
N GLN A 123 26.57 4.21 10.11
CA GLN A 123 27.52 3.21 9.63
C GLN A 123 27.40 3.00 8.12
N ARG A 124 26.17 2.95 7.57
CA ARG A 124 25.94 2.94 6.12
C ARG A 124 26.47 4.19 5.41
N ARG A 125 26.27 5.40 5.98
CA ARG A 125 26.81 6.65 5.40
C ARG A 125 28.34 6.70 5.41
N ARG A 126 29.00 6.09 6.40
CA ARG A 126 30.47 5.96 6.48
C ARG A 126 31.02 4.90 5.53
N SER A 127 30.27 3.86 5.19
CA SER A 127 30.70 2.84 4.22
C SER A 127 30.44 3.22 2.76
N THR A 128 29.66 4.27 2.48
CA THR A 128 29.33 4.75 1.12
C THR A 128 29.86 6.15 0.81
N GLY A 129 30.99 6.55 1.41
CA GLY A 129 31.73 7.69 0.86
C GLY A 129 32.98 8.05 1.64
N PRO A 130 33.93 8.72 0.97
CA PRO A 130 34.53 8.37 -0.32
C PRO A 130 35.48 7.17 -0.21
#